data_AF-A0A9D7KHY2-F1
#
_entry.id   AF-A0A9D7KHY2-F1
#
_cell.length_a   1.000
_cell.length_b   1.000
_cell.length_c   1.000
_cell.angle_alpha   90.00
_cell.angle_beta   90.00
_cell.angle_gamma   90.00
#
_symmetry.space_group_name_H-M   'P 1'
#
loop_
_entity.id
_entity.type
_entity.pdbx_description
1 polymer ?
#
loop_
_entity_poly.entity_id
_entity_poly.type
_entity_poly.pdbx_seq_one_letter_code
_entity_poly.pdbx_strand_id
1 'polypeptide(L)'
;MRLTIRIALFVLFTFTMLSAQPTREQFVDGFMKKLVQDPSALVHYADESSKQKAGRFNISYTDVTTKILAGDEIPLKLRNLIMKGEIELLHKIENLPQNFFRVEVTIPGNGYKKYFYFENFKLVAPSKYLTLYWTKYETEYIDFYVREKKHFNSYSGFQLGRTLGGIMKLLGFTEEEKELLRKNKLVYIVALNEKM
;
A
#
# COMPACT_ATOMS: atom_id res chain seq x y z
N MET A 1 20.29 -5.83 51.72
CA MET A 1 21.26 -6.00 50.61
C MET A 1 20.74 -6.81 49.41
N ARG A 2 19.84 -7.80 49.58
CA ARG A 2 19.27 -8.57 48.44
C ARG A 2 18.19 -7.85 47.62
N LEU A 3 17.51 -6.85 48.20
CA LEU A 3 16.44 -6.10 47.54
C LEU A 3 16.97 -5.04 46.55
N THR A 4 18.09 -4.40 46.89
CA THR A 4 18.74 -3.38 46.05
C THR A 4 19.32 -3.95 44.75
N ILE A 5 19.81 -5.19 44.77
CA ILE A 5 20.34 -5.88 43.59
C ILE A 5 19.21 -6.23 42.59
N ARG A 6 18.01 -6.56 43.09
CA ARG A 6 16.85 -6.90 42.23
C ARG A 6 16.28 -5.68 41.51
N ILE A 7 16.28 -4.51 42.15
CA ILE A 7 15.83 -3.25 41.55
C ILE A 7 16.84 -2.79 40.49
N ALA A 8 18.14 -2.89 40.77
CA ALA A 8 19.18 -2.57 39.79
C ALA A 8 19.10 -3.43 38.52
N LEU A 9 18.80 -4.73 38.65
CA LEU A 9 18.60 -5.64 37.52
C LEU A 9 17.33 -5.31 36.70
N PHE A 10 16.25 -4.88 37.35
CA PHE A 10 15.01 -4.48 36.65
C PHE A 10 15.19 -3.17 35.87
N VAL A 11 15.94 -2.20 36.41
CA VAL A 11 16.26 -0.94 35.73
C VAL A 11 17.25 -1.16 34.58
N LEU A 12 18.19 -2.11 34.70
CA LEU A 12 19.10 -2.47 33.61
C LEU A 12 18.36 -3.16 32.44
N PHE A 13 17.31 -3.95 32.75
CA PHE A 13 16.52 -4.67 31.74
C PHE A 13 15.52 -3.77 30.99
N THR A 14 15.06 -2.68 31.60
CA THR A 14 14.21 -1.70 30.89
C THR A 14 14.99 -0.75 29.99
N PHE A 15 16.30 -0.57 30.23
CA PHE A 15 17.16 0.27 29.40
C PHE A 15 17.61 -0.41 28.09
N THR A 16 17.67 -1.75 28.04
CA THR A 16 18.10 -2.50 26.83
C THR A 16 17.00 -2.72 25.80
N MET A 17 15.76 -2.34 26.09
CA MET A 17 14.60 -2.51 25.19
C MET A 17 14.15 -1.20 24.51
N LEU A 18 14.86 -0.09 24.67
CA LEU A 18 14.73 1.06 23.78
C LEU A 18 15.59 0.81 22.54
N SER A 19 15.13 -0.06 21.64
CA SER A 19 15.61 0.01 20.27
C SER A 19 15.26 1.39 19.74
N ALA A 20 16.27 2.20 19.44
CA ALA A 20 16.08 3.47 18.75
C ALA A 20 15.31 3.15 17.45
N GLN A 21 14.07 3.63 17.34
CA GLN A 21 13.34 3.51 16.09
C GLN A 21 14.15 4.25 15.01
N PRO A 22 14.37 3.65 13.83
CA PRO A 22 15.09 4.31 12.75
C PRO A 22 14.40 5.63 12.43
N THR A 23 15.18 6.66 12.15
CA THR A 23 14.62 7.92 11.67
C THR A 23 13.92 7.69 10.32
N ARG A 24 13.04 8.62 9.93
CA ARG A 24 12.32 8.54 8.66
C ARG A 24 13.29 8.48 7.47
N GLU A 25 14.35 9.27 7.52
CA GLU A 25 15.41 9.30 6.55
C GLU A 25 16.12 7.94 6.45
N GLN A 26 16.54 7.36 7.59
CA GLN A 26 17.18 6.04 7.61
C GLN A 26 16.29 4.94 7.05
N PHE A 27 14.99 4.98 7.38
CA PHE A 27 14.02 4.05 6.83
C PHE A 27 13.87 4.22 5.31
N VAL A 28 13.76 5.46 4.84
CA VAL A 28 13.62 5.76 3.40
C VAL A 28 14.88 5.36 2.65
N ASP A 29 16.07 5.60 3.17
CA ASP A 29 17.33 5.14 2.56
C ASP A 29 17.35 3.61 2.41
N GLY A 30 16.93 2.89 3.44
CA GLY A 30 16.78 1.44 3.41
C GLY A 30 15.77 0.98 2.34
N PHE A 31 14.64 1.66 2.25
CA PHE A 31 13.62 1.42 1.21
C PHE A 31 14.18 1.68 -0.19
N MET A 32 14.84 2.82 -0.42
CA MET A 32 15.41 3.21 -1.71
C MET A 32 16.48 2.22 -2.17
N LYS A 33 17.35 1.78 -1.26
CA LYS A 33 18.36 0.75 -1.55
C LYS A 33 17.71 -0.54 -2.03
N LYS A 34 16.64 -0.99 -1.36
CA LYS A 34 15.89 -2.20 -1.75
C LYS A 34 15.12 -2.00 -3.06
N LEU A 35 14.54 -0.84 -3.30
CA LEU A 35 13.86 -0.51 -4.55
C LEU A 35 14.78 -0.64 -5.78
N VAL A 36 16.08 -0.42 -5.61
CA VAL A 36 17.07 -0.59 -6.69
C VAL A 36 17.65 -2.00 -6.71
N GLN A 37 18.11 -2.50 -5.57
CA GLN A 37 18.96 -3.71 -5.51
C GLN A 37 18.16 -5.00 -5.37
N ASP A 38 17.01 -4.96 -4.69
CA ASP A 38 16.21 -6.14 -4.36
C ASP A 38 14.75 -5.77 -4.07
N PRO A 39 13.94 -5.49 -5.11
CA PRO A 39 12.53 -5.13 -4.91
C PRO A 39 11.67 -6.26 -4.36
N SER A 40 12.11 -7.51 -4.48
CA SER A 40 11.39 -8.65 -3.90
C SER A 40 11.25 -8.49 -2.38
N ALA A 41 12.31 -8.01 -1.72
CA ALA A 41 12.33 -7.75 -0.28
C ALA A 41 11.42 -6.60 0.16
N LEU A 42 10.90 -5.77 -0.75
CA LEU A 42 9.96 -4.70 -0.40
C LEU A 42 8.64 -5.23 0.12
N VAL A 43 8.34 -6.53 -0.05
CA VAL A 43 7.20 -7.16 0.64
C VAL A 43 7.27 -6.98 2.14
N HIS A 44 8.45 -6.94 2.75
CA HIS A 44 8.59 -6.74 4.20
C HIS A 44 8.32 -5.30 4.66
N TYR A 45 8.36 -4.35 3.72
CA TYR A 45 7.99 -2.96 3.96
C TYR A 45 6.46 -2.78 3.95
N ALA A 46 5.72 -3.62 3.23
CA ALA A 46 4.27 -3.49 3.12
C ALA A 46 3.54 -3.80 4.44
N ASP A 47 2.45 -3.09 4.69
CA ASP A 47 1.48 -3.47 5.73
C ASP A 47 0.72 -4.74 5.33
N GLU A 48 0.20 -5.49 6.32
CA GLU A 48 -0.50 -6.74 6.03
C GLU A 48 -1.73 -6.55 5.15
N SER A 49 -2.46 -5.43 5.29
CA SER A 49 -3.60 -5.16 4.44
C SER A 49 -3.20 -5.04 2.97
N SER A 50 -2.08 -4.36 2.66
CA SER A 50 -1.60 -4.26 1.28
C SER A 50 -1.10 -5.60 0.74
N LYS A 51 -0.43 -6.42 1.57
CA LYS A 51 -0.01 -7.78 1.17
C LYS A 51 -1.20 -8.67 0.83
N GLN A 52 -2.21 -8.69 1.70
CA GLN A 52 -3.42 -9.47 1.48
C GLN A 52 -4.14 -9.02 0.20
N LYS A 53 -4.28 -7.70 -0.01
CA LYS A 53 -4.88 -7.14 -1.22
C LYS A 53 -4.11 -7.51 -2.49
N ALA A 54 -2.78 -7.51 -2.45
CA ALA A 54 -1.95 -7.91 -3.58
C ALA A 54 -2.06 -9.42 -3.90
N GLY A 55 -2.36 -10.26 -2.90
CA GLY A 55 -2.50 -11.71 -3.04
C GLY A 55 -3.90 -12.25 -3.32
N ARG A 56 -4.96 -11.45 -3.12
CA ARG A 56 -6.35 -11.91 -2.96
C ARG A 56 -6.96 -12.74 -4.11
N PHE A 57 -6.47 -12.61 -5.34
CA PHE A 57 -7.03 -13.29 -6.52
C PHE A 57 -6.07 -14.28 -7.18
N ASN A 58 -4.95 -14.59 -6.54
CA ASN A 58 -3.91 -15.48 -7.09
C ASN A 58 -3.46 -15.13 -8.53
N ILE A 59 -3.62 -13.87 -8.93
CA ILE A 59 -3.21 -13.37 -10.26
C ILE A 59 -1.68 -13.29 -10.27
N SER A 60 -1.04 -14.01 -11.19
CA SER A 60 0.40 -13.89 -11.45
C SER A 60 0.63 -12.90 -12.59
N TYR A 61 1.65 -12.07 -12.46
CA TYR A 61 2.03 -11.10 -13.47
C TYR A 61 3.40 -11.49 -14.03
N THR A 62 3.54 -11.44 -15.36
CA THR A 62 4.83 -11.59 -16.02
C THR A 62 5.69 -10.36 -15.70
N ASP A 63 6.98 -10.55 -15.46
CA ASP A 63 7.98 -9.49 -15.25
C ASP A 63 7.80 -8.59 -14.01
N VAL A 64 6.83 -8.90 -13.13
CA VAL A 64 6.62 -8.20 -11.86
C VAL A 64 7.39 -8.90 -10.76
N THR A 65 8.30 -8.19 -10.11
CA THR A 65 9.14 -8.77 -9.05
C THR A 65 8.36 -8.92 -7.74
N THR A 66 7.41 -8.01 -7.50
CA THR A 66 6.53 -8.07 -6.33
C THR A 66 5.19 -7.41 -6.62
N LYS A 67 4.09 -8.10 -6.32
CA LYS A 67 2.73 -7.64 -6.64
C LYS A 67 2.35 -6.32 -5.95
N ILE A 68 3.04 -5.97 -4.85
CA ILE A 68 2.81 -4.71 -4.13
C ILE A 68 3.32 -3.49 -4.90
N LEU A 69 4.21 -3.69 -5.88
CA LEU A 69 4.78 -2.63 -6.72
C LEU A 69 4.27 -2.69 -8.15
N ALA A 70 3.25 -3.51 -8.45
CA ALA A 70 2.77 -3.67 -9.81
C ALA A 70 2.40 -2.30 -10.43
N GLY A 71 3.13 -1.91 -11.48
CA GLY A 71 2.98 -0.61 -12.15
C GLY A 71 3.82 0.54 -11.57
N ASP A 72 4.50 0.35 -10.44
CA ASP A 72 5.38 1.31 -9.76
C ASP A 72 6.85 0.85 -9.70
N GLU A 73 7.20 -0.20 -10.44
CA GLU A 73 8.55 -0.75 -10.50
C GLU A 73 9.50 0.16 -11.29
N ILE A 74 10.74 0.31 -10.80
CA ILE A 74 11.82 0.86 -11.62
C ILE A 74 12.21 -0.22 -12.65
N PRO A 75 12.14 0.06 -13.96
CA PRO A 75 12.56 -0.87 -15.00
C PRO A 75 13.97 -1.43 -14.75
N LEU A 76 14.19 -2.73 -15.03
CA LEU A 76 15.48 -3.38 -14.80
C LEU A 76 16.66 -2.64 -15.43
N LYS A 77 16.48 -2.12 -16.66
CA LYS A 77 17.49 -1.31 -17.34
C LYS A 77 17.89 -0.08 -16.52
N LEU A 78 16.92 0.65 -15.96
CA LEU A 78 17.19 1.84 -15.14
C LEU A 78 17.84 1.46 -13.81
N ARG A 79 17.38 0.40 -13.14
CA ARG A 79 18.04 -0.10 -11.92
C ARG A 79 19.52 -0.43 -12.15
N ASN A 80 19.84 -1.07 -13.27
CA ASN A 80 21.23 -1.41 -13.61
C ASN A 80 22.10 -0.16 -13.81
N LEU A 81 21.58 0.88 -14.45
CA LEU A 81 22.29 2.15 -14.62
C LEU A 81 22.49 2.87 -13.28
N ILE A 82 21.49 2.86 -12.40
CA ILE A 82 21.59 3.42 -11.04
C ILE A 82 22.66 2.67 -10.24
N MET A 83 22.66 1.34 -10.27
CA MET A 83 23.65 0.52 -9.53
C MET A 83 25.08 0.75 -10.01
N LYS A 84 25.29 1.12 -11.27
CA LYS A 84 26.59 1.49 -11.83
C LYS A 84 26.98 2.96 -11.59
N GLY A 85 26.08 3.76 -11.01
CA GLY A 85 26.29 5.20 -10.81
C GLY A 85 26.20 6.02 -12.11
N GLU A 86 25.66 5.46 -13.19
CA GLU A 86 25.54 6.14 -14.48
C GLU A 86 24.37 7.13 -14.52
N ILE A 87 23.34 6.89 -13.71
CA ILE A 87 22.21 7.81 -13.52
C ILE A 87 21.88 7.95 -12.03
N GLU A 88 21.41 9.12 -11.65
CA GLU A 88 21.04 9.44 -10.28
C GLU A 88 19.58 9.09 -10.00
N LEU A 89 19.32 8.55 -8.80
CA LEU A 89 17.98 8.33 -8.27
C LEU A 89 17.74 9.33 -7.14
N LEU A 90 16.84 10.28 -7.39
CA LEU A 90 16.48 11.31 -6.42
C LEU A 90 15.23 10.91 -5.64
N HIS A 91 15.16 11.34 -4.39
CA HIS A 91 13.94 11.20 -3.60
C HIS A 91 13.66 12.44 -2.74
N LYS A 92 12.38 12.66 -2.44
CA LYS A 92 11.91 13.70 -1.52
C LYS A 92 10.86 13.13 -0.58
N ILE A 93 11.05 13.35 0.71
CA ILE A 93 10.10 12.95 1.75
C ILE A 93 9.13 14.10 2.00
N GLU A 94 7.84 13.81 1.96
CA GLU A 94 6.79 14.79 2.26
C GLU A 94 5.87 14.25 3.34
N ASN A 95 5.74 15.03 4.42
CA ASN A 95 4.83 14.70 5.52
C ASN A 95 3.39 14.92 5.09
N LEU A 96 2.53 13.98 5.42
CA LEU A 96 1.10 14.04 5.17
C LEU A 96 0.35 14.06 6.51
N PRO A 97 -0.94 14.42 6.53
CA PRO A 97 -1.73 14.38 7.75
C PRO A 97 -1.73 13.01 8.44
N GLN A 98 -2.01 13.00 9.74
CA GLN A 98 -1.94 11.82 10.61
C GLN A 98 -0.52 11.21 10.63
N ASN A 99 -0.42 9.89 10.52
CA ASN A 99 0.85 9.16 10.60
C ASN A 99 1.39 8.80 9.20
N PHE A 100 0.94 9.51 8.17
CA PHE A 100 1.33 9.27 6.80
C PHE A 100 2.51 10.13 6.36
N PHE A 101 3.30 9.60 5.46
CA PHE A 101 4.24 10.36 4.64
C PHE A 101 4.30 9.75 3.25
N ARG A 102 4.73 10.53 2.26
CA ARG A 102 5.04 10.01 0.93
C ARG A 102 6.49 10.27 0.57
N VAL A 103 7.01 9.38 -0.27
CA VAL A 103 8.32 9.53 -0.90
C VAL A 103 8.08 9.72 -2.39
N GLU A 104 8.38 10.90 -2.91
CA GLU A 104 8.50 11.13 -4.35
C GLU A 104 9.85 10.57 -4.80
N VAL A 105 9.85 9.71 -5.80
CA VAL A 105 11.05 9.11 -6.39
C VAL A 105 11.12 9.52 -7.85
N THR A 106 12.26 10.08 -8.25
CA THR A 106 12.45 10.65 -9.58
C THR A 106 13.79 10.20 -10.16
N ILE A 107 13.79 9.83 -11.44
CA ILE A 107 15.01 9.63 -12.24
C ILE A 107 15.06 10.75 -13.30
N PRO A 108 15.86 11.80 -13.09
CA PRO A 108 15.98 12.90 -14.03
C PRO A 108 16.30 12.41 -15.45
N GLY A 109 15.75 13.10 -16.46
CA GLY A 109 16.01 12.79 -17.88
C GLY A 109 15.33 11.54 -18.43
N ASN A 110 14.70 10.70 -17.60
CA ASN A 110 14.04 9.46 -18.04
C ASN A 110 12.50 9.48 -17.86
N GLY A 111 11.94 10.59 -17.37
CA GLY A 111 10.49 10.73 -17.16
C GLY A 111 9.91 9.84 -16.06
N TYR A 112 10.74 9.06 -15.36
CA TYR A 112 10.31 8.24 -14.24
C TYR A 112 10.05 9.13 -13.03
N LYS A 113 8.79 9.17 -12.59
CA LYS A 113 8.35 9.85 -11.37
C LYS A 113 7.26 9.02 -10.71
N LYS A 114 7.47 8.61 -9.47
CA LYS A 114 6.54 7.76 -8.71
C LYS A 114 6.40 8.23 -7.26
N TYR A 115 5.25 7.91 -6.67
CA TYR A 115 4.92 8.26 -5.29
C TYR A 115 4.67 7.00 -4.48
N PHE A 116 5.47 6.79 -3.44
CA PHE A 116 5.28 5.70 -2.49
C PHE A 116 4.68 6.27 -1.21
N TYR A 117 3.59 5.67 -0.73
CA TYR A 117 2.89 6.12 0.47
C TYR A 117 3.20 5.20 1.64
N PHE A 118 3.44 5.80 2.79
CA PHE A 118 3.78 5.08 4.01
C PHE A 118 2.90 5.53 5.17
N GLU A 119 2.51 4.59 6.02
CA GLU A 119 1.83 4.81 7.29
C GLU A 119 2.64 4.11 8.38
N ASN A 120 3.06 4.83 9.42
CA ASN A 120 3.87 4.25 10.51
C ASN A 120 5.05 3.40 10.00
N PHE A 121 5.80 3.89 9.00
CA PHE A 121 6.93 3.17 8.38
C PHE A 121 6.55 1.84 7.70
N LYS A 122 5.31 1.71 7.24
CA LYS A 122 4.87 0.62 6.37
C LYS A 122 4.38 1.16 5.05
N LEU A 123 4.85 0.56 3.96
CA LEU A 123 4.38 0.83 2.61
C LEU A 123 2.90 0.44 2.54
N VAL A 124 2.08 1.36 2.05
CA VAL A 124 0.65 1.17 1.90
C VAL A 124 0.24 1.50 0.47
N ALA A 125 -0.82 0.85 -0.01
CA ALA A 125 -1.41 1.23 -1.29
C ALA A 125 -1.80 2.73 -1.29
N PRO A 126 -1.53 3.49 -2.37
CA PRO A 126 -1.88 4.92 -2.45
C PRO A 126 -3.34 5.19 -2.11
N SER A 127 -4.24 4.28 -2.50
CA SER A 127 -5.67 4.33 -2.19
C SER A 127 -5.95 4.52 -0.70
N LYS A 128 -5.16 3.90 0.19
CA LYS A 128 -5.37 3.98 1.65
C LYS A 128 -5.30 5.41 2.15
N TYR A 129 -4.34 6.18 1.63
CA TYR A 129 -4.19 7.60 1.96
C TYR A 129 -5.18 8.47 1.18
N LEU A 130 -5.31 8.26 -0.14
CA LEU A 130 -6.12 9.13 -0.99
C LEU A 130 -7.62 9.10 -0.63
N THR A 131 -8.11 8.00 -0.05
CA THR A 131 -9.51 7.86 0.36
C THR A 131 -9.74 8.08 1.85
N LEU A 132 -8.77 8.61 2.60
CA LEU A 132 -8.81 8.73 4.06
C LEU A 132 -10.07 9.44 4.59
N TYR A 133 -10.52 10.46 3.86
CA TYR A 133 -11.70 11.28 4.23
C TYR A 133 -12.91 11.02 3.33
N TRP A 134 -12.87 9.96 2.52
CA TRP A 134 -13.94 9.66 1.58
C TRP A 134 -15.02 8.83 2.26
N THR A 135 -16.24 8.91 1.75
CA THR A 135 -17.34 8.09 2.27
C THR A 135 -17.21 6.68 1.74
N LYS A 136 -17.21 5.69 2.63
CA LYS A 136 -17.28 4.28 2.27
C LYS A 136 -18.74 3.84 2.16
N TYR A 137 -19.10 3.21 1.04
CA TYR A 137 -20.36 2.49 0.86
C TYR A 137 -20.06 1.01 0.65
N GLU A 138 -20.52 0.17 1.57
CA GLU A 138 -20.29 -1.27 1.51
C GLU A 138 -21.49 -1.96 0.88
N THR A 139 -21.21 -2.89 -0.04
CA THR A 139 -22.20 -3.83 -0.59
C THR A 139 -21.77 -5.26 -0.29
N GLU A 140 -22.54 -6.26 -0.72
CA GLU A 140 -22.21 -7.67 -0.48
C GLU A 140 -20.85 -8.07 -1.09
N TYR A 141 -20.53 -7.57 -2.29
CA TYR A 141 -19.35 -8.00 -3.04
C TYR A 141 -18.34 -6.87 -3.33
N ILE A 142 -18.75 -5.61 -3.16
CA ILE A 142 -17.95 -4.44 -3.54
C ILE A 142 -17.99 -3.37 -2.44
N ASP A 143 -16.84 -2.80 -2.13
CA ASP A 143 -16.71 -1.58 -1.34
C ASP A 143 -16.42 -0.38 -2.25
N PHE A 144 -17.18 0.69 -2.09
CA PHE A 144 -16.99 1.95 -2.83
C PHE A 144 -16.45 3.03 -1.91
N TYR A 145 -15.35 3.66 -2.28
CA TYR A 145 -14.90 4.92 -1.70
C TYR A 145 -15.31 6.06 -2.61
N VAL A 146 -16.10 6.99 -2.08
CA VAL A 146 -16.72 8.07 -2.84
C VAL A 146 -16.30 9.41 -2.25
N ARG A 147 -15.67 10.24 -3.09
CA ARG A 147 -15.29 11.61 -2.71
C ARG A 147 -16.52 12.50 -2.53
N GLU A 148 -17.47 12.42 -3.47
CA GLU A 148 -18.66 13.29 -3.51
C GLU A 148 -19.96 12.49 -3.53
N LYS A 149 -20.77 12.65 -2.48
CA LYS A 149 -22.03 11.91 -2.33
C LYS A 149 -23.11 12.31 -3.35
N LYS A 150 -22.96 13.45 -4.02
CA LYS A 150 -23.96 13.98 -4.97
C LYS A 150 -24.18 13.02 -6.15
N HIS A 151 -23.14 12.31 -6.56
CA HIS A 151 -23.15 11.50 -7.78
C HIS A 151 -23.12 9.99 -7.52
N PHE A 152 -22.77 9.58 -6.30
CA PHE A 152 -22.83 8.18 -5.88
C PHE A 152 -23.34 8.11 -4.44
N ASN A 153 -24.48 7.46 -4.26
CA ASN A 153 -25.15 7.32 -2.98
C ASN A 153 -25.51 5.84 -2.72
N SER A 154 -26.19 5.59 -1.60
CA SER A 154 -26.61 4.23 -1.20
C SER A 154 -27.49 3.54 -2.26
N TYR A 155 -28.35 4.29 -2.96
CA TYR A 155 -29.19 3.75 -4.03
C TYR A 155 -28.34 3.28 -5.22
N SER A 156 -27.34 4.06 -5.63
CA SER A 156 -26.39 3.66 -6.69
C SER A 156 -25.65 2.37 -6.32
N GLY A 157 -25.13 2.29 -5.09
CA GLY A 157 -24.45 1.09 -4.58
C GLY A 157 -25.36 -0.14 -4.58
N PHE A 158 -26.62 0.02 -4.14
CA PHE A 158 -27.61 -1.05 -4.13
C PHE A 158 -27.94 -1.57 -5.53
N GLN A 159 -28.15 -0.69 -6.51
CA GLN A 159 -28.46 -1.09 -7.89
C GLN A 159 -27.28 -1.82 -8.56
N LEU A 160 -26.05 -1.38 -8.30
CA LEU A 160 -24.85 -2.09 -8.75
C LEU A 160 -24.73 -3.47 -8.12
N GLY A 161 -24.99 -3.59 -6.81
CA GLY A 161 -25.02 -4.88 -6.12
C GLY A 161 -26.04 -5.85 -6.72
N ARG A 162 -27.27 -5.38 -7.00
CA ARG A 162 -28.29 -6.20 -7.67
C ARG A 162 -27.88 -6.63 -9.07
N THR A 163 -27.28 -5.72 -9.83
CA THR A 163 -26.82 -6.00 -11.19
C THR A 163 -25.73 -7.07 -11.18
N LEU A 164 -24.74 -6.93 -10.29
CA LEU A 164 -23.68 -7.93 -10.13
C LEU A 164 -24.24 -9.29 -9.70
N GLY A 165 -25.20 -9.32 -8.76
CA GLY A 165 -25.90 -10.55 -8.37
C GLY A 165 -26.58 -11.24 -9.55
N GLY A 166 -27.22 -10.47 -10.44
CA GLY A 166 -27.80 -10.98 -11.68
C GLY A 166 -26.74 -11.55 -12.63
N ILE A 167 -25.62 -10.85 -12.83
CA ILE A 167 -24.51 -11.30 -13.67
C ILE A 167 -23.91 -12.61 -13.12
N MET A 168 -23.64 -12.69 -11.82
CA MET A 168 -23.09 -13.91 -11.20
C MET A 168 -24.04 -15.10 -11.36
N LYS A 169 -25.36 -14.87 -11.28
CA LYS A 169 -26.35 -15.91 -11.54
C LYS A 169 -26.33 -16.36 -13.01
N LEU A 170 -26.24 -15.42 -13.95
CA LEU A 170 -26.17 -15.73 -15.39
C LEU A 170 -24.89 -16.48 -15.77
N LEU A 171 -23.77 -16.12 -15.13
CA LEU A 171 -22.47 -16.77 -15.34
C LEU A 171 -22.32 -18.09 -14.57
N GLY A 172 -23.30 -18.46 -13.74
CA GLY A 172 -23.30 -19.74 -13.03
C GLY A 172 -22.32 -19.81 -11.85
N PHE A 173 -22.03 -18.69 -11.19
CA PHE A 173 -21.12 -18.68 -10.03
C PHE A 173 -21.61 -19.60 -8.92
N THR A 174 -20.72 -20.42 -8.38
CA THR A 174 -20.99 -21.28 -7.23
C THR A 174 -21.08 -20.49 -5.93
N GLU A 175 -21.59 -21.10 -4.86
CA GLU A 175 -21.60 -20.44 -3.55
C GLU A 175 -20.19 -20.26 -2.98
N GLU A 176 -19.27 -21.18 -3.27
CA GLU A 176 -17.86 -21.05 -2.88
C GLU A 176 -17.19 -19.84 -3.56
N GLU A 177 -17.48 -19.61 -4.85
CA GLU A 177 -16.95 -18.45 -5.60
C GLU A 177 -17.55 -17.14 -5.08
N LYS A 178 -18.85 -17.12 -4.78
CA LYS A 178 -19.49 -15.96 -4.15
C LYS A 178 -18.91 -15.67 -2.77
N GLU A 179 -18.65 -16.70 -1.98
CA GLU A 179 -18.04 -16.54 -0.66
C GLU A 179 -16.61 -16.02 -0.76
N LEU A 180 -15.85 -16.48 -1.75
CA LEU A 180 -14.54 -15.94 -2.06
C LEU A 180 -14.60 -14.44 -2.41
N LEU A 181 -15.62 -14.01 -3.18
CA LEU A 181 -15.84 -12.60 -3.51
C LEU A 181 -16.29 -11.77 -2.29
N ARG A 182 -17.16 -12.31 -1.43
CA ARG A 182 -17.57 -11.63 -0.17
C ARG A 182 -16.38 -11.43 0.76
N LYS A 183 -15.51 -12.43 0.87
CA LYS A 183 -14.28 -12.35 1.67
C LYS A 183 -13.26 -11.39 1.06
N ASN A 184 -13.16 -11.34 -0.27
CA ASN A 184 -12.16 -10.55 -0.99
C ASN A 184 -12.80 -9.41 -1.81
N LYS A 185 -13.70 -8.64 -1.18
CA LYS A 185 -14.48 -7.60 -1.89
C LYS A 185 -13.62 -6.74 -2.80
N LEU A 186 -14.14 -6.49 -3.99
CA LEU A 186 -13.52 -5.51 -4.89
C LEU A 186 -13.66 -4.11 -4.28
N VAL A 187 -12.65 -3.28 -4.48
CA VAL A 187 -12.65 -1.91 -3.98
C VAL A 187 -12.66 -0.99 -5.18
N TYR A 188 -13.69 -0.16 -5.28
CA TYR A 188 -13.80 0.88 -6.30
C TYR A 188 -13.60 2.25 -5.69
N ILE A 189 -12.73 3.05 -6.31
CA ILE A 189 -12.47 4.43 -5.92
C ILE A 189 -13.21 5.30 -6.94
N VAL A 190 -14.32 5.88 -6.51
CA VAL A 190 -15.17 6.73 -7.33
C VAL A 190 -14.70 8.17 -7.19
N ALA A 191 -13.65 8.49 -7.94
CA ALA A 191 -13.21 9.85 -8.18
C ALA A 191 -13.91 10.32 -9.46
N LEU A 192 -14.83 11.29 -9.37
CA LEU A 192 -15.26 11.94 -10.61
C LEU A 192 -14.10 12.76 -11.15
N ASN A 193 -13.95 12.69 -12.47
CA ASN A 193 -12.91 13.40 -13.21
C ASN A 193 -13.21 14.90 -13.10
N GLU A 194 -12.69 15.56 -12.07
CA GLU A 194 -12.49 17.01 -12.12
C GLU A 194 -11.50 17.22 -13.26
N LYS A 195 -11.91 17.93 -14.32
CA LYS A 195 -11.01 18.32 -15.41
C LYS A 195 -9.74 18.90 -14.77
N MET A 196 -8.62 18.21 -14.91
CA MET A 196 -7.30 18.80 -14.74
C MET A 196 -7.05 19.79 -15.87
#